data_AF-A0A0B5CVM0-F1
#
_entry.id   AF-A0A0B5CVM0-F1
#
_cell.length_a   1.000
_cell.length_b   1.000
_cell.length_c   1.000
_cell.angle_alpha   90.00
_cell.angle_beta   90.00
_cell.angle_gamma   90.00
#
_symmetry.space_group_name_H-M   'P 1'
#
loop_
_entity.id
_entity.type
_entity.pdbx_description
1 polymer ?
#
loop_
_entity_poly.entity_id
_entity_poly.type
_entity_poly.pdbx_seq_one_letter_code
_entity_poly.pdbx_strand_id
1 'polypeptide(L)'
;ETPTFAEVFKQIKTNFSLMGIPRDKSMLNVRFYILIAFLIVMLIEEIFFFVKKMAPENFLELTGLAPCICVGCLSVLKIIPVACHRTTVFSLASKLSELSTEILKDPKNEKVIKGNINSVRTLIKYYFILNLVLISVYNFSTPFYILYHYIASREEIFFLPYPVLVPFSTETWVNWFIVYLHSICSGFICVLYFTTVDGLYFVLTSYVCSMFEVLSKDIKEIDNDTTDLKEIVKRHQYVLILAEDLEVIFTLPNFFNVLVGSIEICALGLNLMIGEWGDVPGCILFLSSVLVQIFMISVFGEKIITESTKVSDSAFLCKWYEMNAKSKKTILMLMIRAHKPQRLTANKFSVICFNGFSKIISNSWSYFTILWTVYSRKNEQ
;
A
#
# COMPACT_ATOMS: atom_id res chain seq x y z
N GLU A 1 -16.76 -0.36 23.11
CA GLU A 1 -15.49 -1.04 23.45
C GLU A 1 -14.38 -0.52 22.55
N THR A 2 -13.17 -0.37 23.08
CA THR A 2 -12.03 0.12 22.31
C THR A 2 -11.32 -1.06 21.65
N PRO A 3 -11.16 -1.05 20.32
CA PRO A 3 -10.59 -2.20 19.63
C PRO A 3 -9.14 -2.40 20.03
N THR A 4 -8.82 -3.63 20.39
CA THR A 4 -7.44 -4.05 20.66
C THR A 4 -6.64 -4.18 19.36
N PHE A 5 -5.29 -4.13 19.44
CA PHE A 5 -4.43 -4.51 18.31
C PHE A 5 -4.84 -5.85 17.71
N ALA A 6 -5.17 -6.80 18.57
CA ALA A 6 -5.63 -8.12 18.19
C ALA A 6 -6.87 -8.06 17.30
N GLU A 7 -7.83 -7.17 17.52
CA GLU A 7 -9.02 -7.02 16.67
C GLU A 7 -8.70 -6.44 15.30
N VAL A 8 -7.87 -5.39 15.24
CA VAL A 8 -7.49 -4.77 13.96
C VAL A 8 -6.67 -5.75 13.14
N PHE A 9 -5.73 -6.45 13.78
CA PHE A 9 -4.90 -7.46 13.13
C PHE A 9 -5.67 -8.75 12.80
N LYS A 10 -6.75 -9.08 13.54
CA LYS A 10 -7.61 -10.23 13.23
C LYS A 10 -8.21 -10.12 11.83
N GLN A 11 -8.62 -8.92 11.40
CA GLN A 11 -9.11 -8.71 10.04
C GLN A 11 -8.03 -9.04 9.00
N ILE A 12 -6.80 -8.58 9.21
CA ILE A 12 -5.66 -8.88 8.32
C ILE A 12 -5.32 -10.37 8.34
N LYS A 13 -5.38 -11.02 9.51
CA LYS A 13 -5.17 -12.46 9.65
C LYS A 13 -6.25 -13.26 8.91
N THR A 14 -7.50 -12.82 8.95
CA THR A 14 -8.58 -13.41 8.16
C THR A 14 -8.29 -13.27 6.67
N ASN A 15 -7.86 -12.09 6.20
CA ASN A 15 -7.47 -11.90 4.80
C ASN A 15 -6.31 -12.82 4.40
N PHE A 16 -5.26 -12.92 5.21
CA PHE A 16 -4.15 -13.86 4.96
C PHE A 16 -4.59 -15.32 4.92
N SER A 17 -5.49 -15.73 5.82
CA SER A 17 -6.06 -17.06 5.78
C SER A 17 -6.89 -17.29 4.51
N LEU A 18 -7.65 -16.28 4.06
CA LEU A 18 -8.42 -16.29 2.83
C LEU A 18 -7.52 -16.33 1.58
N MET A 19 -6.32 -15.75 1.65
CA MET A 19 -5.32 -15.82 0.59
C MET A 19 -4.52 -17.14 0.59
N GLY A 20 -4.64 -17.96 1.64
CA GLY A 20 -3.81 -19.16 1.79
C GLY A 20 -2.39 -18.89 2.29
N ILE A 21 -2.18 -17.81 3.04
CA ILE A 21 -0.91 -17.46 3.71
C ILE A 21 -1.00 -17.89 5.19
N PRO A 22 -0.51 -19.09 5.55
CA PRO A 22 -0.56 -19.58 6.93
C PRO A 22 0.47 -18.89 7.83
N ARG A 23 0.15 -18.79 9.12
CA ARG A 23 1.05 -18.27 10.16
C ARG A 23 2.21 -19.22 10.46
N ASP A 24 1.89 -20.49 10.73
CA ASP A 24 2.79 -21.41 11.43
C ASP A 24 3.33 -22.54 10.53
N LYS A 25 3.13 -22.46 9.21
CA LYS A 25 3.61 -23.46 8.24
C LYS A 25 4.77 -22.93 7.40
N SER A 26 5.76 -23.78 7.17
CA SER A 26 6.93 -23.49 6.31
C SER A 26 6.56 -23.28 4.84
N MET A 27 5.47 -23.91 4.38
CA MET A 27 4.95 -23.78 3.02
C MET A 27 3.65 -22.98 2.98
N LEU A 28 3.44 -22.25 1.89
CA LEU A 28 2.17 -21.59 1.59
C LEU A 28 1.11 -22.65 1.27
N ASN A 29 -0.17 -22.35 1.53
CA ASN A 29 -1.24 -23.29 1.20
C ASN A 29 -1.44 -23.35 -0.32
N VAL A 30 -1.86 -24.50 -0.84
CA VAL A 30 -2.21 -24.70 -2.27
C VAL A 30 -3.15 -23.61 -2.79
N ARG A 31 -4.06 -23.12 -1.94
CA ARG A 31 -4.95 -21.99 -2.23
C ARG A 31 -4.22 -20.73 -2.71
N PHE A 32 -3.08 -20.37 -2.10
CA PHE A 32 -2.31 -19.20 -2.51
C PHE A 32 -1.80 -19.36 -3.95
N TYR A 33 -1.26 -20.55 -4.27
CA TYR A 33 -0.77 -20.86 -5.61
C TYR A 33 -1.90 -20.88 -6.65
N ILE A 34 -3.10 -21.35 -6.29
CA ILE A 34 -4.28 -21.29 -7.17
C ILE A 34 -4.68 -19.84 -7.45
N LEU A 35 -4.83 -19.02 -6.39
CA LEU A 35 -5.26 -17.63 -6.53
C LEU A 35 -4.25 -16.77 -7.30
N ILE A 36 -2.96 -16.96 -7.04
CA ILE A 36 -1.91 -16.22 -7.77
C ILE A 36 -1.80 -16.71 -9.22
N ALA A 37 -1.95 -18.01 -9.49
CA ALA A 37 -1.97 -18.53 -10.86
C ALA A 37 -3.15 -17.95 -11.65
N PHE A 38 -4.33 -17.84 -11.03
CA PHE A 38 -5.51 -17.23 -11.65
C PHE A 38 -5.23 -15.79 -12.10
N LEU A 39 -4.58 -15.01 -11.25
CA LEU A 39 -4.23 -13.63 -11.56
C LEU A 39 -3.05 -13.51 -12.55
N ILE A 40 -2.09 -14.43 -12.51
CA ILE A 40 -1.00 -14.49 -13.49
C ILE A 40 -1.52 -14.83 -14.90
N VAL A 41 -2.49 -15.74 -15.02
CA VAL A 41 -3.12 -16.06 -16.30
C VAL A 41 -3.77 -14.81 -16.90
N MET A 42 -4.57 -14.09 -16.11
CA MET A 42 -5.15 -12.81 -16.55
C MET A 42 -4.08 -11.81 -17.00
N LEU A 43 -3.00 -11.63 -16.23
CA LEU A 43 -1.90 -10.73 -16.60
C LEU A 43 -1.22 -11.13 -17.91
N ILE A 44 -1.04 -12.42 -18.14
CA ILE A 44 -0.48 -12.93 -19.39
C ILE A 44 -1.41 -12.58 -20.56
N GLU A 45 -2.72 -12.79 -20.41
CA GLU A 45 -3.72 -12.46 -21.43
C GLU A 45 -3.76 -10.95 -21.74
N GLU A 46 -3.65 -10.09 -20.73
CA GLU A 46 -3.57 -8.64 -20.91
C GLU A 46 -2.26 -8.22 -21.59
N ILE A 47 -1.12 -8.79 -21.19
CA ILE A 47 0.17 -8.52 -21.85
C ILE A 47 0.11 -8.92 -23.33
N PHE A 48 -0.46 -10.08 -23.65
CA PHE A 48 -0.63 -10.51 -25.04
C PHE A 48 -1.54 -9.57 -25.83
N PHE A 49 -2.63 -9.08 -25.24
CA PHE A 49 -3.48 -8.07 -25.85
C PHE A 49 -2.67 -6.80 -26.19
N PHE A 50 -1.90 -6.29 -25.23
CA PHE A 50 -1.08 -5.10 -25.40
C PHE A 50 -0.02 -5.29 -26.48
N VAL A 51 0.71 -6.41 -26.46
CA VAL A 51 1.74 -6.73 -27.45
C VAL A 51 1.13 -6.85 -28.85
N LYS A 52 -0.06 -7.45 -28.99
CA LYS A 52 -0.72 -7.61 -30.29
C LYS A 52 -1.27 -6.29 -30.83
N LYS A 53 -1.82 -5.43 -29.96
CA LYS A 53 -2.39 -4.13 -30.35
C LYS A 53 -1.36 -3.00 -30.43
N MET A 54 -0.10 -3.24 -30.03
CA MET A 54 1.00 -2.27 -30.09
C MET A 54 1.22 -1.76 -31.51
N ALA A 55 0.58 -0.65 -31.82
CA ALA A 55 0.72 0.11 -33.04
C ALA A 55 0.59 1.60 -32.70
N PRO A 56 1.24 2.50 -33.46
CA PRO A 56 1.13 3.94 -33.23
C PRO A 56 -0.31 4.48 -33.17
N GLU A 57 -1.19 3.90 -33.98
CA GLU A 57 -2.61 4.29 -34.08
C GLU A 57 -3.38 3.99 -32.79
N ASN A 58 -3.07 2.87 -32.13
CA ASN A 58 -3.73 2.44 -30.89
C ASN A 58 -3.02 2.95 -29.63
N PHE A 59 -2.01 3.82 -29.77
CA PHE A 59 -1.15 4.20 -28.65
C PHE A 59 -1.94 4.85 -27.51
N LEU A 60 -2.87 5.75 -27.84
CA LEU A 60 -3.69 6.43 -26.84
C LEU A 60 -4.62 5.44 -26.11
N GLU A 61 -5.35 4.60 -26.87
CA GLU A 61 -6.20 3.54 -26.32
C GLU A 61 -5.42 2.61 -25.36
N LEU A 62 -4.23 2.16 -25.78
CA LEU A 62 -3.36 1.31 -24.95
C LEU A 62 -2.91 2.01 -23.67
N THR A 63 -2.58 3.31 -23.73
CA THR A 63 -2.21 4.06 -22.52
C THR A 63 -3.39 4.24 -21.57
N GLY A 64 -4.62 4.35 -22.07
CA GLY A 64 -5.83 4.41 -21.25
C GLY A 64 -6.12 3.08 -20.54
N LEU A 65 -5.73 1.97 -21.15
CA LEU A 65 -5.86 0.62 -20.61
C LEU A 65 -4.69 0.20 -19.70
N ALA A 66 -3.54 0.87 -19.81
CA ALA A 66 -2.31 0.53 -19.08
C ALA A 66 -2.49 0.40 -17.54
N PRO A 67 -3.33 1.23 -16.87
CA PRO A 67 -3.60 1.09 -15.45
C PRO A 67 -4.12 -0.29 -15.03
N CYS A 68 -4.85 -1.00 -15.88
CA CYS A 68 -5.36 -2.34 -15.56
C CYS A 68 -4.21 -3.33 -15.34
N ILE A 69 -3.29 -3.37 -16.31
CA ILE A 69 -2.07 -4.20 -16.23
C ILE A 69 -1.21 -3.76 -15.07
N CYS A 70 -1.02 -2.45 -14.89
CA CYS A 70 -0.16 -1.92 -13.85
C CYS A 70 -0.68 -2.28 -12.46
N VAL A 71 -1.97 -2.13 -12.18
CA VAL A 71 -2.58 -2.51 -10.89
C VAL A 71 -2.49 -4.02 -10.68
N GLY A 72 -2.77 -4.82 -11.71
CA GLY A 72 -2.61 -6.27 -11.67
C GLY A 72 -1.17 -6.68 -11.32
N CYS A 73 -0.18 -6.14 -12.04
CA CYS A 73 1.24 -6.35 -11.77
C CYS A 73 1.64 -5.91 -10.36
N LEU A 74 1.20 -4.72 -9.95
CA LEU A 74 1.51 -4.16 -8.64
C LEU A 74 0.96 -5.03 -7.51
N SER A 75 -0.23 -5.60 -7.67
CA SER A 75 -0.82 -6.51 -6.68
C SER A 75 0.06 -7.75 -6.45
N VAL A 76 0.59 -8.36 -7.52
CA VAL A 76 1.52 -9.51 -7.47
C VAL A 76 2.84 -9.12 -6.84
N LEU A 77 3.42 -8.02 -7.33
CA LEU A 77 4.72 -7.50 -6.91
C LEU A 77 4.71 -7.04 -5.44
N LYS A 78 3.55 -6.71 -4.87
CA LYS A 78 3.37 -6.43 -3.44
C LYS A 78 3.16 -7.69 -2.61
N ILE A 79 2.27 -8.60 -3.03
CA ILE A 79 1.89 -9.75 -2.19
C ILE A 79 3.01 -10.79 -2.08
N ILE A 80 3.79 -11.01 -3.16
CA ILE A 80 4.88 -12.01 -3.14
C ILE A 80 5.93 -11.67 -2.08
N PRO A 81 6.53 -10.45 -2.04
CA PRO A 81 7.48 -10.11 -0.99
C PRO A 81 6.92 -10.23 0.43
N VAL A 82 5.66 -9.82 0.64
CA VAL A 82 5.01 -9.93 1.96
C VAL A 82 4.77 -11.39 2.35
N ALA A 83 4.38 -12.25 1.40
CA ALA A 83 4.21 -13.68 1.64
C ALA A 83 5.54 -14.38 1.93
N CYS A 84 6.64 -13.95 1.30
CA CYS A 84 7.99 -14.41 1.60
C CYS A 84 8.42 -14.01 3.02
N HIS A 85 8.10 -12.80 3.47
CA HIS A 85 8.41 -12.29 4.81
C HIS A 85 7.31 -12.56 5.85
N ARG A 86 6.36 -13.47 5.58
CA ARG A 86 5.17 -13.68 6.43
C ARG A 86 5.53 -14.02 7.88
N THR A 87 6.61 -14.75 8.13
CA THR A 87 7.05 -15.11 9.49
C THR A 87 7.46 -13.86 10.26
N THR A 88 8.21 -12.95 9.64
CA THR A 88 8.56 -11.64 10.19
C THR A 88 7.31 -10.79 10.40
N VAL A 89 6.36 -10.79 9.47
CA VAL A 89 5.08 -10.06 9.61
C VAL A 89 4.32 -10.52 10.85
N PHE A 90 4.11 -11.84 11.00
CA PHE A 90 3.38 -12.38 12.14
C PHE A 90 4.13 -12.22 13.46
N SER A 91 5.47 -12.34 13.43
CA SER A 91 6.34 -12.09 14.58
C SER A 91 6.24 -10.64 15.04
N LEU A 92 6.44 -9.68 14.13
CA LEU A 92 6.29 -8.24 14.38
C LEU A 92 4.91 -7.90 14.93
N ALA A 93 3.85 -8.44 14.32
CA ALA A 93 2.49 -8.23 14.81
C ALA A 93 2.27 -8.77 16.22
N SER A 94 2.79 -9.96 16.55
CA SER A 94 2.69 -10.50 17.91
C SER A 94 3.44 -9.65 18.93
N LYS A 95 4.68 -9.22 18.60
CA LYS A 95 5.50 -8.34 19.44
C LYS A 95 4.81 -6.99 19.69
N LEU A 96 4.23 -6.39 18.65
CA LEU A 96 3.46 -5.15 18.77
C LEU A 96 2.19 -5.33 19.60
N SER A 97 1.50 -6.47 19.46
CA SER A 97 0.33 -6.79 20.28
C SER A 97 0.68 -6.88 21.76
N GLU A 98 1.74 -7.59 22.10
CA GLU A 98 2.22 -7.76 23.47
C GLU A 98 2.61 -6.40 24.08
N LEU A 99 3.45 -5.64 23.38
CA LEU A 99 3.90 -4.33 23.80
C LEU A 99 2.73 -3.33 23.94
N SER A 100 1.76 -3.37 23.02
CA SER A 100 0.56 -2.54 23.13
C SER A 100 -0.28 -2.89 24.36
N THR A 101 -0.39 -4.18 24.71
CA THR A 101 -1.17 -4.64 25.86
C THR A 101 -0.52 -4.21 27.16
N GLU A 102 0.81 -4.21 27.22
CA GLU A 102 1.58 -3.72 28.36
C GLU A 102 1.39 -2.22 28.56
N ILE A 103 1.52 -1.43 27.48
CA ILE A 103 1.38 0.03 27.54
C ILE A 103 -0.05 0.47 27.86
N LEU A 104 -1.05 -0.27 27.37
CA LEU A 104 -2.48 0.01 27.66
C LEU A 104 -2.84 -0.15 29.15
N LYS A 105 -1.97 -0.73 29.99
CA LYS A 105 -2.17 -0.77 31.44
C LYS A 105 -2.03 0.62 32.08
N ASP A 106 -1.35 1.56 31.44
CA ASP A 106 -1.24 2.93 31.90
C ASP A 106 -2.37 3.81 31.31
N PRO A 107 -3.26 4.37 32.15
CA PRO A 107 -4.39 5.18 31.69
C PRO A 107 -3.99 6.47 30.96
N LYS A 108 -2.77 7.00 31.17
CA LYS A 108 -2.26 8.16 30.41
C LYS A 108 -1.97 7.80 28.96
N ASN A 109 -1.32 6.66 28.74
CA ASN A 109 -0.91 6.17 27.42
C ASN A 109 -2.08 5.54 26.64
N GLU A 110 -3.10 5.09 27.35
CA GLU A 110 -4.30 4.48 26.81
C GLU A 110 -5.07 5.40 25.85
N LYS A 111 -5.30 6.67 26.22
CA LYS A 111 -6.07 7.62 25.38
C LYS A 111 -5.40 7.88 24.03
N VAL A 112 -4.07 7.99 24.04
CA VAL A 112 -3.24 8.29 22.87
C VAL A 112 -3.32 7.15 21.86
N ILE A 113 -3.03 5.94 22.34
CA ILE A 113 -3.06 4.74 21.52
C ILE A 113 -4.46 4.51 20.96
N LYS A 114 -5.51 4.65 21.77
CA LYS A 114 -6.91 4.48 21.32
C LYS A 114 -7.29 5.43 20.17
N GLY A 115 -6.89 6.69 20.24
CA GLY A 115 -7.14 7.67 19.17
C GLY A 115 -6.48 7.26 17.84
N ASN A 116 -5.21 6.87 17.91
CA ASN A 116 -4.46 6.40 16.74
C ASN A 116 -5.06 5.11 16.15
N ILE A 117 -5.41 4.13 16.99
CA ILE A 117 -6.00 2.85 16.55
C ILE A 117 -7.34 3.08 15.84
N ASN A 118 -8.23 3.89 16.43
CA ASN A 118 -9.54 4.14 15.85
C ASN A 118 -9.44 4.85 14.50
N SER A 119 -8.51 5.79 14.39
CA SER A 119 -8.24 6.51 13.15
C SER A 119 -7.78 5.55 12.04
N VAL A 120 -6.82 4.67 12.35
CA VAL A 120 -6.30 3.68 11.39
C VAL A 120 -7.35 2.63 11.02
N ARG A 121 -8.12 2.13 11.98
CA ARG A 121 -9.23 1.19 11.72
C ARG A 121 -10.25 1.81 10.76
N THR A 122 -10.62 3.06 11.01
CA THR A 122 -11.60 3.79 10.20
C THR A 122 -11.08 3.98 8.79
N LEU A 123 -9.82 4.42 8.66
CA LEU A 123 -9.11 4.57 7.39
C LEU A 123 -9.07 3.27 6.59
N ILE A 124 -8.67 2.15 7.19
CA ILE A 124 -8.60 0.86 6.49
C ILE A 124 -9.98 0.38 6.05
N LYS A 125 -11.00 0.57 6.91
CA LYS A 125 -12.38 0.20 6.57
C LYS A 125 -12.86 0.96 5.34
N TYR A 126 -12.70 2.29 5.33
CA TYR A 126 -13.14 3.10 4.19
C TYR A 126 -12.28 2.87 2.95
N TYR A 127 -10.96 2.68 3.11
CA TYR A 127 -10.07 2.33 2.00
C TYR A 127 -10.47 1.00 1.34
N PHE A 128 -10.78 -0.02 2.13
CA PHE A 128 -11.27 -1.30 1.63
C PHE A 128 -12.62 -1.17 0.94
N ILE A 129 -13.58 -0.46 1.55
CA ILE A 129 -14.90 -0.23 0.95
C ILE A 129 -14.77 0.54 -0.38
N LEU A 130 -13.96 1.59 -0.42
CA LEU A 130 -13.74 2.38 -1.62
C LEU A 130 -13.20 1.50 -2.76
N ASN A 131 -12.13 0.75 -2.52
CA ASN A 131 -11.55 -0.14 -3.53
C ASN A 131 -12.53 -1.25 -3.95
N LEU A 132 -13.32 -1.79 -3.03
CA LEU A 132 -14.35 -2.79 -3.33
C LEU A 132 -15.47 -2.22 -4.20
N VAL A 133 -15.89 -0.98 -3.95
CA VAL A 133 -16.88 -0.29 -4.78
C VAL A 133 -16.32 -0.03 -6.18
N LEU A 134 -15.10 0.50 -6.28
CA LEU A 134 -14.46 0.80 -7.56
C LEU A 134 -14.35 -0.45 -8.45
N ILE A 135 -13.86 -1.57 -7.91
CA ILE A 135 -13.75 -2.81 -8.68
C ILE A 135 -15.11 -3.41 -9.03
N SER A 136 -16.11 -3.26 -8.16
CA SER A 136 -17.47 -3.74 -8.45
C SER A 136 -18.10 -2.91 -9.58
N VAL A 137 -17.97 -1.58 -9.53
CA VAL A 137 -18.45 -0.70 -10.60
C VAL A 137 -17.77 -1.06 -11.92
N TYR A 138 -16.45 -1.25 -11.91
CA TYR A 138 -15.69 -1.62 -13.09
C TYR A 138 -16.06 -3.02 -13.66
N ASN A 139 -16.22 -4.03 -12.80
CA ASN A 139 -16.54 -5.38 -13.23
C ASN A 139 -17.98 -5.53 -13.75
N PHE A 140 -18.93 -4.83 -13.13
CA PHE A 140 -20.35 -4.96 -13.46
C PHE A 140 -20.82 -3.92 -14.49
N SER A 141 -20.03 -2.88 -14.81
CA SER A 141 -20.39 -1.92 -15.86
C SER A 141 -20.51 -2.58 -17.24
N THR A 142 -19.72 -3.61 -17.52
CA THR A 142 -19.70 -4.29 -18.82
C THR A 142 -21.05 -4.93 -19.19
N PRO A 143 -21.69 -5.78 -18.35
CA PRO A 143 -23.04 -6.27 -18.64
C PRO A 143 -24.08 -5.15 -18.80
N PHE A 144 -24.00 -4.09 -18.00
CA PHE A 144 -24.91 -2.94 -18.15
C PHE A 144 -24.71 -2.23 -19.48
N TYR A 145 -23.46 -2.08 -19.93
CA TYR A 145 -23.12 -1.50 -21.22
C TYR A 145 -23.66 -2.35 -22.39
N ILE A 146 -23.45 -3.67 -22.34
CA ILE A 146 -23.98 -4.61 -23.35
C ILE A 146 -25.51 -4.54 -23.40
N LEU A 147 -26.17 -4.54 -22.24
CA LEU A 147 -27.62 -4.46 -22.15
C LEU A 147 -28.15 -3.13 -22.72
N TYR A 148 -27.51 -2.01 -22.38
CA TYR A 148 -27.88 -0.70 -22.90
C TYR A 148 -27.76 -0.64 -24.42
N HIS A 149 -26.64 -1.12 -24.97
CA HIS A 149 -26.41 -1.14 -26.41
C HIS A 149 -27.44 -2.03 -27.12
N TYR A 150 -27.74 -3.21 -26.58
CA TYR A 150 -28.76 -4.09 -27.12
C TYR A 150 -30.16 -3.44 -27.16
N ILE A 151 -30.54 -2.70 -26.12
CA ILE A 151 -31.83 -1.98 -26.08
C ILE A 151 -31.85 -0.84 -27.11
N ALA A 152 -30.74 -0.13 -27.28
CA ALA A 152 -30.64 1.04 -28.14
C ALA A 152 -30.54 0.71 -29.64
N SER A 153 -29.65 -0.22 -30.03
CA SER A 153 -29.36 -0.53 -31.43
C SER A 153 -29.91 -1.87 -31.91
N ARG A 154 -30.38 -2.74 -31.00
CA ARG A 154 -30.78 -4.13 -31.28
C ARG A 154 -29.63 -5.01 -31.81
N GLU A 155 -28.39 -4.58 -31.60
CA GLU A 155 -27.19 -5.34 -31.99
C GLU A 155 -26.60 -6.06 -30.77
N GLU A 156 -26.21 -7.31 -30.98
CA GLU A 156 -25.49 -8.12 -29.99
C GLU A 156 -24.00 -7.79 -30.05
N ILE A 157 -23.49 -7.18 -28.98
CA ILE A 157 -22.07 -6.86 -28.82
C ILE A 157 -21.46 -7.69 -27.68
N PHE A 158 -20.25 -8.20 -27.90
CA PHE A 158 -19.49 -8.93 -26.88
C PHE A 158 -18.31 -8.09 -26.43
N PHE A 159 -18.48 -7.38 -25.32
CA PHE A 159 -17.44 -6.53 -24.72
C PHE A 159 -16.93 -7.15 -23.43
N LEU A 160 -15.61 -7.15 -23.19
CA LEU A 160 -15.02 -7.67 -21.96
C LEU A 160 -14.62 -6.53 -21.02
N PRO A 161 -14.71 -6.72 -19.69
CA PRO A 161 -14.34 -5.69 -18.71
C PRO A 161 -12.85 -5.34 -18.73
N TYR A 162 -12.01 -6.29 -19.14
CA TYR A 162 -10.56 -6.10 -19.22
C TYR A 162 -10.06 -6.37 -20.64
N PRO A 163 -8.98 -5.69 -21.04
CA PRO A 163 -8.38 -5.86 -22.36
C PRO A 163 -7.55 -7.16 -22.43
N VAL A 164 -8.23 -8.30 -22.47
CA VAL A 164 -7.62 -9.63 -22.49
C VAL A 164 -7.65 -10.24 -23.89
N LEU A 165 -6.58 -10.95 -24.26
CA LEU A 165 -6.51 -11.72 -25.50
C LEU A 165 -6.47 -13.22 -25.19
N VAL A 166 -7.52 -13.93 -25.58
CA VAL A 166 -7.65 -15.38 -25.45
C VAL A 166 -7.46 -16.08 -26.81
N PRO A 167 -7.03 -17.36 -26.83
CA PRO A 167 -6.74 -18.07 -28.08
C PRO A 167 -7.98 -18.56 -28.85
N PHE A 168 -9.18 -18.26 -28.38
CA PHE A 168 -10.46 -18.67 -28.97
C PHE A 168 -11.41 -17.47 -29.11
N SER A 169 -12.44 -17.59 -29.96
CA SER A 169 -13.40 -16.49 -30.17
C SER A 169 -14.30 -16.27 -28.95
N THR A 170 -14.46 -15.01 -28.56
CA THR A 170 -15.33 -14.53 -27.47
C THR A 170 -16.68 -14.00 -27.99
N GLU A 171 -16.97 -14.16 -29.28
CA GLU A 171 -18.21 -13.70 -29.93
C GLU A 171 -19.40 -14.66 -29.71
N THR A 172 -19.35 -15.47 -28.65
CA THR A 172 -20.42 -16.39 -28.27
C THR A 172 -20.67 -16.29 -26.77
N TRP A 173 -21.93 -16.38 -26.37
CA TRP A 173 -22.35 -16.24 -24.96
C TRP A 173 -21.59 -17.17 -23.99
N VAL A 174 -21.35 -18.42 -24.38
CA VAL A 174 -20.66 -19.39 -23.53
C VAL A 174 -19.20 -19.00 -23.31
N ASN A 175 -18.46 -18.72 -24.38
CA ASN A 175 -17.06 -18.35 -24.28
C ASN A 175 -16.89 -17.01 -23.59
N TRP A 176 -17.73 -16.03 -23.93
CA TRP A 176 -17.75 -14.73 -23.28
C TRP A 176 -17.99 -14.86 -21.78
N PHE A 177 -18.98 -15.65 -21.36
CA PHE A 177 -19.31 -15.82 -19.94
C PHE A 177 -18.17 -16.49 -19.16
N ILE A 178 -17.48 -17.47 -19.75
CA ILE A 178 -16.32 -18.12 -19.12
C ILE A 178 -15.19 -17.11 -18.89
N VAL A 179 -14.84 -16.33 -19.92
CA VAL A 179 -13.77 -15.32 -19.82
C VAL A 179 -14.20 -14.21 -18.84
N TYR A 180 -15.44 -13.75 -18.92
CA TYR A 180 -16.00 -12.75 -18.01
C TYR A 180 -15.93 -13.19 -16.54
N LEU A 181 -16.32 -14.45 -16.24
CA LEU A 181 -16.26 -15.01 -14.90
C LEU A 181 -14.81 -15.10 -14.39
N HIS A 182 -13.87 -15.51 -15.26
CA HIS A 182 -12.44 -15.51 -14.94
C HIS A 182 -11.97 -14.10 -14.60
N SER A 183 -12.25 -13.11 -15.45
CA SER A 183 -11.79 -11.73 -15.26
C SER A 183 -12.33 -11.09 -13.99
N ILE A 184 -13.62 -11.26 -13.66
CA ILE A 184 -14.21 -10.71 -12.42
C ILE A 184 -13.54 -11.32 -11.19
N CYS A 185 -13.37 -12.64 -11.18
CA CYS A 185 -12.72 -13.35 -10.09
C CYS A 185 -11.28 -12.84 -9.90
N SER A 186 -10.52 -12.70 -10.98
CA SER A 186 -9.17 -12.13 -10.95
C SER A 186 -9.15 -10.67 -10.46
N GLY A 187 -10.10 -9.84 -10.88
CA GLY A 187 -10.24 -8.46 -10.40
C GLY A 187 -10.47 -8.36 -8.89
N PHE A 188 -11.35 -9.20 -8.33
CA PHE A 188 -11.56 -9.25 -6.88
C PHE A 188 -10.34 -9.79 -6.12
N ILE A 189 -9.63 -10.79 -6.66
CA ILE A 189 -8.37 -11.30 -6.09
C ILE A 189 -7.31 -10.18 -6.07
N CYS A 190 -7.19 -9.42 -7.16
CA CYS A 190 -6.27 -8.31 -7.29
C CYS A 190 -6.49 -7.27 -6.17
N VAL A 191 -7.72 -6.78 -6.02
CA VAL A 191 -8.07 -5.82 -4.98
C VAL A 191 -7.86 -6.38 -3.58
N LEU A 192 -8.17 -7.65 -3.36
CA LEU A 192 -7.92 -8.29 -2.07
C LEU A 192 -6.42 -8.29 -1.72
N TYR A 193 -5.54 -8.69 -2.65
CA TYR A 193 -4.08 -8.65 -2.46
C TYR A 193 -3.58 -7.24 -2.19
N PHE A 194 -3.99 -6.30 -3.04
CA PHE A 194 -3.58 -4.91 -2.98
C PHE A 194 -3.96 -4.24 -1.66
N THR A 195 -5.26 -4.30 -1.30
CA THR A 195 -5.77 -3.66 -0.08
C THR A 195 -5.28 -4.32 1.21
N THR A 196 -4.98 -5.63 1.19
CA THR A 196 -4.44 -6.32 2.37
C THR A 196 -3.00 -5.91 2.64
N VAL A 197 -2.16 -5.79 1.61
CA VAL A 197 -0.77 -5.33 1.78
C VAL A 197 -0.73 -3.89 2.27
N ASP A 198 -1.51 -2.99 1.67
CA ASP A 198 -1.59 -1.60 2.10
C ASP A 198 -2.18 -1.46 3.51
N GLY A 199 -3.24 -2.22 3.81
CA GLY A 199 -3.82 -2.28 5.15
C GLY A 199 -2.82 -2.75 6.20
N LEU A 200 -2.03 -3.79 5.90
CA LEU A 200 -0.93 -4.24 6.76
C LEU A 200 0.11 -3.15 6.97
N TYR A 201 0.50 -2.43 5.92
CA TYR A 201 1.43 -1.31 6.01
C TYR A 201 0.92 -0.21 6.96
N PHE A 202 -0.34 0.22 6.80
CA PHE A 202 -0.95 1.25 7.65
C PHE A 202 -1.04 0.81 9.13
N VAL A 203 -1.44 -0.44 9.39
CA VAL A 203 -1.52 -0.97 10.77
C VAL A 203 -0.13 -1.02 11.39
N LEU A 204 0.80 -1.78 10.82
CA LEU A 204 2.10 -2.02 11.46
C LEU A 204 2.88 -0.72 11.65
N THR A 205 2.89 0.16 10.64
CA THR A 205 3.57 1.46 10.73
C THR A 205 2.95 2.33 11.83
N SER A 206 1.62 2.41 11.90
CA SER A 206 0.97 3.23 12.94
C SER A 206 1.23 2.72 14.35
N TYR A 207 1.30 1.41 14.54
CA TYR A 207 1.60 0.84 15.85
C TYR A 207 3.04 1.13 16.25
N VAL A 208 4.02 0.92 15.35
CA VAL A 208 5.42 1.30 15.60
C VAL A 208 5.52 2.81 15.94
N CYS A 209 4.82 3.67 15.19
CA CYS A 209 4.76 5.11 15.49
C CYS A 209 4.19 5.39 16.88
N SER A 210 3.13 4.68 17.27
CA SER A 210 2.51 4.84 18.61
C SER A 210 3.47 4.41 19.72
N MET A 211 4.31 3.39 19.48
CA MET A 211 5.35 2.98 20.43
C MET A 211 6.41 4.07 20.62
N PHE A 212 6.86 4.71 19.53
CA PHE A 212 7.76 5.86 19.64
C PHE A 212 7.11 7.06 20.34
N GLU A 213 5.83 7.34 20.07
CA GLU A 213 5.09 8.43 20.71
C GLU A 213 5.00 8.24 22.23
N VAL A 214 4.65 7.03 22.69
CA VAL A 214 4.61 6.69 24.12
C VAL A 214 6.00 6.78 24.74
N LEU A 215 7.00 6.20 24.07
CA LEU A 215 8.38 6.26 24.54
C LEU A 215 8.86 7.71 24.70
N SER A 216 8.52 8.59 23.76
CA SER A 216 8.85 10.01 23.82
C SER A 216 8.21 10.70 25.03
N LYS A 217 6.95 10.38 25.35
CA LYS A 217 6.27 10.90 26.56
C LYS A 217 6.92 10.41 27.84
N ASP A 218 7.17 9.12 27.92
CA ASP A 218 7.78 8.50 29.10
C ASP A 218 9.20 9.05 29.34
N ILE A 219 9.96 9.34 28.27
CA ILE A 219 11.28 9.99 28.37
C ILE A 219 11.17 11.41 28.93
N LYS A 220 10.15 12.17 28.51
CA LYS A 220 9.97 13.56 28.94
C LYS A 220 9.60 13.66 30.43
N GLU A 221 8.89 12.67 30.96
CA GLU A 221 8.45 12.60 32.36
C GLU A 221 9.49 11.97 33.31
N ILE A 222 10.70 11.64 32.84
CA ILE A 222 11.76 11.07 33.71
C ILE A 222 12.16 12.10 34.78
N ASP A 223 11.92 11.77 36.04
CA ASP A 223 12.30 12.55 37.22
C ASP A 223 13.30 11.81 38.14
N ASN A 224 13.48 10.48 37.96
CA ASN A 224 14.26 9.63 38.87
C ASN A 224 15.31 8.74 38.17
N ASP A 225 16.33 8.35 38.92
CA ASP A 225 17.69 8.35 38.39
C ASP A 225 18.35 6.98 38.08
N THR A 226 17.66 5.83 38.17
CA THR A 226 18.36 4.54 37.88
C THR A 226 17.57 3.40 37.23
N THR A 227 16.38 3.03 37.71
CA THR A 227 15.64 1.85 37.17
C THR A 227 14.89 2.17 35.89
N ASP A 228 14.17 3.29 35.88
CA ASP A 228 13.23 3.63 34.83
C ASP A 228 13.96 3.98 33.52
N LEU A 229 15.09 4.67 33.62
CA LEU A 229 15.94 5.02 32.47
C LEU A 229 16.49 3.78 31.76
N LYS A 230 16.88 2.74 32.51
CA LYS A 230 17.40 1.49 31.92
C LYS A 230 16.31 0.76 31.13
N GLU A 231 15.09 0.75 31.65
CA GLU A 231 13.93 0.14 31.00
C GLU A 231 13.51 0.92 29.75
N ILE A 232 13.49 2.24 29.83
CA ILE A 232 13.23 3.13 28.69
C ILE A 232 14.25 2.90 27.56
N VAL A 233 15.54 2.79 27.88
CA VAL A 233 16.58 2.50 26.87
C VAL A 233 16.37 1.13 26.23
N LYS A 234 16.04 0.10 27.01
CA LYS A 234 15.74 -1.23 26.47
C LYS A 234 14.53 -1.19 25.54
N ARG A 235 13.46 -0.50 25.94
CA ARG A 235 12.26 -0.34 25.14
C ARG A 235 12.54 0.45 23.87
N HIS A 236 13.35 1.51 23.92
CA HIS A 236 13.79 2.23 22.74
C HIS A 236 14.53 1.31 21.75
N GLN A 237 15.50 0.53 22.22
CA GLN A 237 16.21 -0.44 21.39
C GLN A 237 15.26 -1.48 20.79
N TYR A 238 14.30 -1.95 21.58
CA TYR A 238 13.31 -2.91 21.10
C TYR A 238 12.42 -2.32 19.99
N VAL A 239 11.89 -1.10 20.17
CA VAL A 239 11.08 -0.43 19.15
C VAL A 239 11.88 -0.13 17.88
N LEU A 240 13.18 0.17 18.00
CA LEU A 240 14.06 0.31 16.84
C LEU A 240 14.18 -1.00 16.03
N ILE A 241 14.28 -2.16 16.70
CA ILE A 241 14.27 -3.47 16.04
C ILE A 241 12.93 -3.71 15.32
N LEU A 242 11.80 -3.34 15.95
CA LEU A 242 10.48 -3.47 15.31
C LEU A 242 10.35 -2.57 14.06
N ALA A 243 10.94 -1.37 14.08
CA ALA A 243 10.98 -0.48 12.93
C ALA A 243 11.87 -1.02 11.80
N GLU A 244 12.95 -1.74 12.14
CA GLU A 244 13.81 -2.41 11.17
C GLU A 244 13.11 -3.63 10.55
N ASP A 245 12.41 -4.44 11.34
CA ASP A 245 11.55 -5.52 10.85
C ASP A 245 10.50 -4.98 9.85
N LEU A 246 9.92 -3.81 10.15
CA LEU A 246 8.96 -3.13 9.28
C LEU A 246 9.59 -2.70 7.94
N GLU A 247 10.79 -2.13 7.96
CA GLU A 247 11.51 -1.76 6.74
C GLU A 247 11.86 -2.98 5.89
N VAL A 248 12.32 -4.08 6.50
CA VAL A 248 12.63 -5.33 5.77
C VAL A 248 11.39 -5.87 5.05
N ILE A 249 10.22 -5.83 5.68
CA ILE A 249 8.97 -6.33 5.10
C ILE A 249 8.54 -5.47 3.90
N PHE A 250 8.62 -4.14 4.01
CA PHE A 250 7.98 -3.22 3.07
C PHE A 250 8.91 -2.53 2.07
N THR A 251 10.23 -2.67 2.19
CA THR A 251 11.17 -1.99 1.29
C THR A 251 10.94 -2.34 -0.19
N LEU A 252 10.64 -3.61 -0.49
CA LEU A 252 10.40 -4.09 -1.85
C LEU A 252 8.97 -3.77 -2.35
N PRO A 253 7.89 -4.01 -1.58
CA PRO A 253 6.55 -3.51 -1.93
C PRO A 253 6.51 -2.00 -2.21
N ASN A 254 7.19 -1.19 -1.40
CA ASN A 254 7.27 0.26 -1.59
C ASN A 254 8.02 0.63 -2.87
N PHE A 255 9.10 -0.10 -3.21
CA PHE A 255 9.82 0.09 -4.46
C PHE A 255 8.91 -0.09 -5.67
N PHE A 256 8.14 -1.18 -5.72
CA PHE A 256 7.20 -1.41 -6.82
C PHE A 256 6.06 -0.39 -6.83
N ASN A 257 5.60 0.05 -5.65
CA ASN A 257 4.60 1.12 -5.55
C ASN A 257 5.09 2.43 -6.17
N VAL A 258 6.34 2.80 -5.94
CA VAL A 258 6.98 3.97 -6.55
C VAL A 258 7.14 3.79 -8.06
N LEU A 259 7.66 2.64 -8.49
CA LEU A 259 7.97 2.38 -9.90
C LEU A 259 6.71 2.31 -10.76
N VAL A 260 5.77 1.43 -10.39
CA VAL A 260 4.53 1.20 -11.15
C VAL A 260 3.61 2.41 -11.04
N GLY A 261 3.47 2.99 -9.85
CA GLY A 261 2.68 4.21 -9.66
C GLY A 261 3.18 5.40 -10.48
N SER A 262 4.50 5.54 -10.68
CA SER A 262 5.04 6.60 -11.54
C SER A 262 4.60 6.44 -13.01
N ILE A 263 4.55 5.20 -13.50
CA ILE A 263 4.11 4.83 -14.86
C ILE A 263 2.60 5.05 -15.00
N GLU A 264 1.80 4.62 -14.02
CA GLU A 264 0.34 4.82 -14.00
C GLU A 264 -0.02 6.30 -14.05
N ILE A 265 0.59 7.14 -13.21
CA ILE A 265 0.35 8.59 -13.20
C ILE A 265 0.70 9.20 -14.57
N CYS A 266 1.81 8.76 -15.18
CA CYS A 266 2.22 9.25 -16.51
C CYS A 266 1.20 8.86 -17.59
N ALA A 267 0.77 7.59 -17.63
CA ALA A 267 -0.19 7.09 -18.62
C ALA A 267 -1.57 7.75 -18.48
N LEU A 268 -2.07 7.86 -17.24
CA LEU A 268 -3.34 8.53 -16.94
C LEU A 268 -3.29 10.03 -17.22
N GLY A 269 -2.16 10.68 -16.90
CA GLY A 269 -1.95 12.10 -17.21
C GLY A 269 -1.98 12.39 -18.71
N LEU A 270 -1.44 11.48 -19.53
CA LEU A 270 -1.54 11.58 -20.99
C LEU A 270 -2.99 11.46 -21.47
N ASN A 271 -3.72 10.45 -21.00
CA ASN A 271 -5.12 10.25 -21.39
C ASN A 271 -6.02 11.41 -20.95
N LEU A 272 -5.72 12.03 -19.81
CA LEU A 272 -6.45 13.22 -19.38
C LEU A 272 -6.24 14.43 -20.30
N MET A 273 -5.09 14.55 -20.95
CA MET A 273 -4.78 15.69 -21.82
C MET A 273 -5.24 15.48 -23.26
N ILE A 274 -5.14 14.25 -23.77
CA ILE A 274 -5.32 13.91 -25.21
C ILE A 274 -6.58 13.09 -25.45
N GLY A 275 -7.04 12.34 -24.45
CA GLY A 275 -8.15 11.42 -24.55
C GLY A 275 -9.47 12.11 -24.86
N GLU A 276 -10.44 11.29 -25.28
CA GLU A 276 -11.79 11.76 -25.56
C GLU A 276 -12.50 12.17 -24.25
N TRP A 277 -13.41 13.14 -24.36
CA TRP A 277 -14.18 13.64 -23.21
C TRP A 277 -14.97 12.54 -22.48
N GLY A 278 -15.31 11.45 -23.17
CA GLY A 278 -16.00 10.29 -22.58
C GLY A 278 -15.17 9.51 -21.56
N ASP A 279 -13.84 9.47 -21.73
CA ASP A 279 -12.92 8.67 -20.89
C ASP A 279 -12.36 9.44 -19.68
N VAL A 280 -12.49 10.78 -19.71
CA VAL A 280 -11.98 11.68 -18.67
C VAL A 280 -12.48 11.32 -17.26
N PRO A 281 -13.77 11.02 -17.01
CA PRO A 281 -14.23 10.65 -15.66
C PRO A 281 -13.52 9.40 -15.11
N GLY A 282 -13.34 8.37 -15.94
CA GLY A 282 -12.61 7.16 -15.57
C GLY A 282 -11.15 7.45 -15.27
N CYS A 283 -10.48 8.24 -16.12
CA CYS A 283 -9.10 8.65 -15.91
C CYS A 283 -8.89 9.42 -14.61
N ILE A 284 -9.79 10.36 -14.28
CA ILE A 284 -9.74 11.11 -13.02
C ILE A 284 -9.91 10.18 -11.82
N LEU A 285 -10.87 9.25 -11.87
CA LEU A 285 -11.11 8.29 -10.80
C LEU A 285 -9.86 7.42 -10.56
N PHE A 286 -9.28 6.82 -11.61
CA PHE A 286 -8.05 6.03 -11.48
C PHE A 286 -6.87 6.86 -10.98
N LEU A 287 -6.66 8.04 -11.55
CA LEU A 287 -5.55 8.92 -11.16
C LEU A 287 -5.67 9.34 -9.70
N SER A 288 -6.87 9.73 -9.26
CA SER A 288 -7.13 10.08 -7.87
C SER A 288 -6.89 8.91 -6.93
N SER A 289 -7.27 7.69 -7.31
CA SER A 289 -7.05 6.47 -6.52
C SER A 289 -5.55 6.21 -6.32
N VAL A 290 -4.76 6.22 -7.40
CA VAL A 290 -3.31 6.01 -7.35
C VAL A 290 -2.62 7.11 -6.53
N LEU A 291 -3.00 8.38 -6.72
CA LEU A 291 -2.44 9.50 -5.96
C LEU A 291 -2.76 9.40 -4.47
N VAL A 292 -4.01 9.07 -4.11
CA VAL A 292 -4.42 8.88 -2.71
C VAL A 292 -3.62 7.73 -2.10
N GLN A 293 -3.46 6.60 -2.79
CA GLN A 293 -2.69 5.48 -2.27
C GLN A 293 -1.23 5.86 -1.97
N ILE A 294 -0.51 6.45 -2.94
CA ILE A 294 0.90 6.82 -2.76
C ILE A 294 1.02 7.90 -1.68
N PHE A 295 0.11 8.87 -1.65
CA PHE A 295 0.07 9.89 -0.62
C PHE A 295 -0.11 9.28 0.77
N MET A 296 -1.06 8.35 0.95
CA MET A 296 -1.29 7.68 2.22
C MET A 296 -0.06 6.90 2.69
N ILE A 297 0.61 6.17 1.78
CA ILE A 297 1.87 5.47 2.09
C ILE A 297 2.94 6.48 2.57
N SER A 298 3.08 7.61 1.88
CA SER A 298 3.99 8.69 2.28
C SER A 298 3.62 9.36 3.60
N VAL A 299 2.34 9.51 3.95
CA VAL A 299 1.89 10.04 5.25
C VAL A 299 2.39 9.15 6.39
N PHE A 300 2.24 7.82 6.28
CA PHE A 300 2.72 6.90 7.31
C PHE A 300 4.26 6.83 7.34
N GLY A 301 4.91 6.93 6.18
CA GLY A 301 6.37 7.05 6.08
C GLY A 301 6.91 8.33 6.73
N GLU A 302 6.23 9.47 6.59
CA GLU A 302 6.58 10.70 7.31
C GLU A 302 6.31 10.58 8.81
N LYS A 303 5.20 9.93 9.19
CA LYS A 303 4.83 9.74 10.59
C LYS A 303 5.91 8.97 11.35
N ILE A 304 6.47 7.91 10.79
CA ILE A 304 7.54 7.14 11.47
C ILE A 304 8.83 7.95 11.61
N ILE A 305 9.17 8.78 10.63
CA ILE A 305 10.31 9.72 10.71
C ILE A 305 10.07 10.71 11.85
N THR A 306 8.90 11.33 11.88
CA THR A 306 8.52 12.33 12.88
C THR A 306 8.51 11.76 14.29
N GLU A 307 7.82 10.64 14.52
CA GLU A 307 7.72 10.03 15.86
C GLU A 307 9.05 9.49 16.35
N SER A 308 9.89 8.93 15.46
CA SER A 308 11.23 8.47 15.87
C SER A 308 12.19 9.63 16.19
N THR A 309 12.10 10.76 15.49
CA THR A 309 12.89 11.96 15.81
C THR A 309 12.47 12.59 17.14
N LYS A 310 11.16 12.64 17.43
CA LYS A 310 10.62 13.18 18.70
C LYS A 310 11.20 12.51 19.95
N VAL A 311 11.74 11.30 19.85
CA VAL A 311 12.45 10.64 20.96
C VAL A 311 13.68 11.45 21.38
N SER A 312 14.43 11.99 20.41
CA SER A 312 15.61 12.83 20.68
C SER A 312 15.20 14.15 21.34
N ASP A 313 14.14 14.77 20.83
CA ASP A 313 13.64 16.06 21.35
C ASP A 313 13.15 15.92 22.80
N SER A 314 12.39 14.87 23.10
CA SER A 314 11.94 14.60 24.46
C SER A 314 13.07 14.25 25.40
N ALA A 315 14.10 13.54 24.92
CA ALA A 315 15.30 13.28 25.70
C ALA A 315 16.04 14.58 26.03
N PHE A 316 16.10 15.54 25.09
CA PHE A 316 16.67 16.85 25.34
C PHE A 316 15.87 17.67 26.35
N LEU A 317 14.54 17.57 26.32
CA LEU A 317 13.62 18.33 27.17
C LEU A 317 13.39 17.72 28.57
N CYS A 318 13.85 16.50 28.84
CA CYS A 318 13.77 15.94 30.19
C CYS A 318 14.75 16.68 31.14
N LYS A 319 14.59 16.52 32.46
CA LYS A 319 15.44 17.18 33.48
C LYS A 319 16.83 16.53 33.61
N TRP A 320 17.46 16.15 32.50
CA TRP A 320 18.76 15.45 32.48
C TRP A 320 19.86 16.21 33.21
N TYR A 321 19.78 17.54 33.28
CA TYR A 321 20.78 18.37 33.97
C TYR A 321 20.76 18.19 35.50
N GLU A 322 19.65 17.71 36.09
CA GLU A 322 19.49 17.41 37.52
C GLU A 322 19.89 15.97 37.88
N MET A 323 20.06 15.09 36.88
CA MET A 323 20.36 13.67 37.06
C MET A 323 21.83 13.39 37.41
N ASN A 324 22.15 12.19 37.88
CA ASN A 324 23.52 11.78 38.13
C ASN A 324 24.36 11.67 36.84
N ALA A 325 25.69 11.64 36.97
CA ALA A 325 26.62 11.60 35.83
C ALA A 325 26.41 10.38 34.91
N LYS A 326 25.98 9.24 35.46
CA LYS A 326 25.73 8.02 34.69
C LYS A 326 24.48 8.18 33.82
N SER A 327 23.37 8.66 34.39
CA SER A 327 22.12 8.96 33.70
C SER A 327 22.31 10.01 32.62
N LYS A 328 23.04 11.09 32.90
CA LYS A 328 23.41 12.11 31.90
C LYS A 328 24.07 11.49 30.66
N LYS A 329 25.05 10.60 30.88
CA LYS A 329 25.74 9.90 29.79
C LYS A 329 24.80 8.98 29.02
N THR A 330 23.90 8.27 29.71
CA THR A 330 22.91 7.39 29.08
C THR A 330 21.91 8.18 28.22
N ILE A 331 21.41 9.31 28.70
CA ILE A 331 20.50 10.17 27.93
C ILE A 331 21.21 10.76 26.72
N LEU A 332 22.46 11.22 26.87
CA LEU A 332 23.25 11.70 25.74
C LEU A 332 23.39 10.62 24.65
N MET A 333 23.66 9.37 25.02
CA MET A 333 23.71 8.26 24.06
C MET A 333 22.35 8.01 23.40
N LEU A 334 21.26 8.11 24.16
CA LEU A 334 19.90 7.99 23.62
C LEU A 334 19.61 9.10 22.61
N MET A 335 19.94 10.36 22.91
CA MET A 335 19.81 11.49 21.98
C MET A 335 20.60 11.23 20.69
N ILE A 336 21.89 10.88 20.79
CA ILE A 336 22.74 10.60 19.62
C ILE A 336 22.13 9.50 18.74
N ARG A 337 21.58 8.44 19.35
CA ARG A 337 20.93 7.36 18.60
C ARG A 337 19.61 7.79 17.96
N ALA A 338 18.78 8.55 18.68
CA ALA A 338 17.47 9.02 18.23
C ALA A 338 17.58 10.13 17.16
N HIS A 339 18.69 10.85 17.12
CA HIS A 339 19.02 11.82 16.06
C HIS A 339 19.10 11.19 14.66
N LYS A 340 19.21 9.86 14.57
CA LYS A 340 19.07 9.08 13.34
C LYS A 340 17.62 8.55 13.23
N PRO A 341 16.73 9.26 12.51
CA PRO A 341 15.34 8.85 12.37
C PRO A 341 15.21 7.49 11.70
N GLN A 342 14.16 6.76 12.06
CA GLN A 342 13.77 5.55 11.35
C GLN A 342 13.01 5.96 10.08
N ARG A 343 13.39 5.34 8.96
CA ARG A 343 12.90 5.69 7.62
C ARG A 343 12.45 4.43 6.92
N LEU A 344 11.31 4.51 6.25
CA LEU A 344 10.88 3.49 5.31
C LEU A 344 11.38 3.86 3.92
N THR A 345 11.92 2.91 3.17
CA THR A 345 12.51 3.17 1.85
C THR A 345 11.89 2.33 0.74
N ALA A 346 12.11 2.77 -0.48
CA ALA A 346 11.79 2.05 -1.71
C ALA A 346 13.09 1.38 -2.20
N ASN A 347 13.41 0.21 -1.63
CA ASN A 347 14.65 -0.54 -1.90
C ASN A 347 15.92 0.35 -1.85
N LYS A 348 16.00 1.25 -0.86
CA LYS A 348 17.09 2.24 -0.66
C LYS A 348 17.25 3.31 -1.75
N PHE A 349 16.46 3.30 -2.83
CA PHE A 349 16.51 4.34 -3.87
C PHE A 349 15.89 5.66 -3.42
N SER A 350 14.78 5.57 -2.68
CA SER A 350 14.03 6.74 -2.22
C SER A 350 13.47 6.50 -0.83
N VAL A 351 13.32 7.57 -0.05
CA VAL A 351 12.66 7.53 1.25
C VAL A 351 11.16 7.77 1.03
N ILE A 352 10.34 6.94 1.67
CA ILE A 352 8.88 7.07 1.66
C ILE A 352 8.51 8.17 2.66
N CYS A 353 8.25 9.37 2.14
CA CYS A 353 7.93 10.56 2.91
C CYS A 353 7.24 11.60 2.00
N PHE A 354 6.88 12.78 2.51
CA PHE A 354 6.26 13.82 1.68
C PHE A 354 7.16 14.30 0.55
N ASN A 355 8.45 14.47 0.82
CA ASN A 355 9.42 14.80 -0.23
C ASN A 355 9.55 13.68 -1.27
N GLY A 356 9.44 12.42 -0.84
CA GLY A 356 9.40 11.27 -1.74
C GLY A 356 8.18 11.30 -2.67
N PHE A 357 7.01 11.64 -2.13
CA PHE A 357 5.78 11.82 -2.91
C PHE A 357 5.91 12.91 -3.97
N SER A 358 6.42 14.10 -3.59
CA SER A 358 6.64 15.19 -4.54
C SER A 358 7.61 14.80 -5.66
N LYS A 359 8.66 14.02 -5.35
CA LYS A 359 9.57 13.48 -6.36
C LYS A 359 8.90 12.52 -7.33
N ILE A 360 7.99 11.66 -6.85
CA ILE A 360 7.22 10.75 -7.71
C ILE A 360 6.40 11.55 -8.71
N ILE A 361 5.64 12.55 -8.23
CA ILE A 361 4.84 13.42 -9.11
C ILE A 361 5.74 14.15 -10.12
N SER A 362 6.85 14.72 -9.68
CA SER A 362 7.78 15.44 -10.56
C SER A 362 8.37 14.51 -11.63
N ASN A 363 8.73 13.28 -11.27
CA ASN A 363 9.27 12.30 -12.20
C ASN A 363 8.20 11.86 -13.21
N SER A 364 6.97 11.58 -12.76
CA SER A 364 5.84 11.28 -13.65
C SER A 364 5.54 12.42 -14.61
N TRP A 365 5.59 13.68 -14.16
CA TRP A 365 5.43 14.85 -15.02
C TRP A 365 6.55 14.97 -16.06
N SER A 366 7.78 14.63 -15.67
CA SER A 366 8.92 14.62 -16.58
C SER A 366 8.77 13.54 -17.65
N TYR A 367 8.33 12.34 -17.27
CA TYR A 367 8.02 11.28 -18.23
C TYR A 367 6.87 11.65 -19.16
N PHE A 368 5.82 12.27 -18.62
CA PHE A 368 4.70 12.78 -19.38
C PHE A 368 5.12 13.82 -20.41
N THR A 369 5.95 14.81 -20.05
CA THR A 369 6.40 15.85 -21.00
C THR A 369 7.28 15.27 -22.11
N ILE A 370 8.11 14.28 -21.81
CA ILE A 370 8.87 13.53 -22.83
C ILE A 370 7.91 12.81 -23.79
N LEU A 371 6.95 12.06 -23.24
CA LEU A 371 5.98 11.31 -24.03
C LEU A 371 5.13 12.24 -24.92
N TRP A 372 4.67 13.35 -24.36
CA TRP A 372 3.95 14.41 -25.06
C TRP A 372 4.76 14.99 -26.22
N THR A 373 6.04 15.28 -26.00
CA THR A 373 6.91 15.84 -27.05
C THR A 373 7.13 14.85 -28.19
N VAL A 374 7.26 13.55 -27.88
CA VAL A 374 7.38 12.50 -28.90
C VAL A 374 6.07 12.33 -29.67
N TYR A 375 4.93 12.37 -28.98
CA TYR A 375 3.61 12.22 -29.57
C TYR A 375 3.25 13.40 -30.50
N SER A 376 3.42 14.64 -30.02
CA SER A 376 3.13 15.86 -30.79
C SER A 376 3.94 15.96 -32.09
N ARG A 377 5.24 15.66 -32.05
CA ARG A 377 6.10 15.65 -33.25
C ARG A 377 5.64 14.66 -34.32
N LYS A 378 5.03 13.55 -33.93
CA LYS A 378 4.56 12.53 -34.86
C LYS A 378 3.26 12.93 -35.56
N ASN A 379 2.46 13.81 -34.94
CA ASN A 379 1.23 14.34 -35.55
C ASN A 379 1.48 15.56 -36.44
N GLU A 380 2.69 16.16 -36.38
CA GLU A 380 3.12 17.26 -37.26
C GLU A 380 3.78 16.78 -38.57
N GLN A 381 4.12 15.50 -38.68
CA GLN A 381 4.66 14.84 -39.89
C GLN A 381 3.59 14.02 -40.57
#